data_AF-A0A352CBJ4-F1
#
_entry.id   AF-A0A352CBJ4-F1
#
_cell.length_a   1.000
_cell.length_b   1.000
_cell.length_c   1.000
_cell.angle_alpha   90.00
_cell.angle_beta   90.00
_cell.angle_gamma   90.00
#
_symmetry.space_group_name_H-M   'P 1'
#
loop_
_entity.id
_entity.type
_entity.pdbx_description
1 polymer ?
#
loop_
_entity_poly.entity_id
_entity_poly.type
_entity_poly.pdbx_seq_one_letter_code
_entity_poly.pdbx_strand_id
1 'polypeptide(L)'
;MLRAMRLIAFRELWAYLSAPGFWISLASVPLFMLLGMSAPLLSERAAPVRHFVILDSDAERAARLAERMEEAYWREARSALAAVVRIAAPDKADDVLATFDADPSQAGLDAAIQQVELFRSGIARGFDAPRRQFVYEPAPADSIDGLRPFLTGDQKLPSGADLFAAFVIRTNADGELSAEYWSENIASR
;
A
#
# COMPACT_ATOMS: atom_id res chain seq x y z
N MET A 1 -43.30 1.36 48.42
CA MET A 1 -43.64 1.50 46.99
C MET A 1 -42.45 1.29 46.05
N LEU A 2 -41.32 2.00 46.23
CA LEU A 2 -40.13 1.87 45.35
C LEU A 2 -39.55 0.44 45.24
N ARG A 3 -39.61 -0.36 46.31
CA ARG A 3 -39.12 -1.75 46.32
C ARG A 3 -39.97 -2.70 45.47
N ALA A 4 -41.30 -2.54 45.51
CA ALA A 4 -42.22 -3.35 44.70
C ALA A 4 -42.11 -2.98 43.21
N MET A 5 -42.02 -1.67 42.89
CA MET A 5 -41.79 -1.19 41.53
C MET A 5 -40.48 -1.75 40.93
N ARG A 6 -39.38 -1.73 41.71
CA ARG A 6 -38.11 -2.34 41.29
C ARG A 6 -38.25 -3.82 40.99
N LEU A 7 -38.92 -4.59 41.85
CA LEU A 7 -39.05 -6.04 41.66
C LEU A 7 -39.88 -6.40 40.44
N ILE A 8 -40.94 -5.64 40.17
CA ILE A 8 -41.76 -5.78 38.96
C ILE A 8 -40.91 -5.46 37.71
N ALA A 9 -40.18 -4.35 37.74
CA ALA A 9 -39.28 -3.95 36.65
C ALA A 9 -38.15 -4.96 36.40
N PHE A 10 -37.54 -5.53 37.44
CA PHE A 10 -36.50 -6.54 37.29
C PHE A 10 -37.05 -7.85 36.71
N ARG A 11 -38.25 -8.27 37.10
CA ARG A 11 -38.90 -9.46 36.52
C ARG A 11 -39.15 -9.27 35.02
N GLU A 12 -39.67 -8.12 34.63
CA GLU A 12 -39.93 -7.80 33.22
C GLU A 12 -38.62 -7.70 32.43
N LEU A 13 -37.59 -7.04 32.99
CA LEU A 13 -36.26 -6.98 32.39
C LEU A 13 -35.66 -8.37 32.16
N TRP A 14 -35.75 -9.28 33.14
CA TRP A 14 -35.26 -10.66 33.00
C TRP A 14 -36.03 -11.47 31.94
N ALA A 15 -37.34 -11.25 31.81
CA ALA A 15 -38.12 -11.87 30.75
C ALA A 15 -37.66 -11.42 29.35
N TYR A 16 -37.30 -10.14 29.19
CA TYR A 16 -36.74 -9.63 27.93
C TYR A 16 -35.30 -10.08 27.68
N LEU A 17 -34.43 -10.07 28.70
CA LEU A 17 -33.02 -10.47 28.59
C LEU A 17 -32.82 -11.97 28.36
N SER A 18 -33.77 -12.81 28.78
CA SER A 18 -33.70 -14.27 28.56
C SER A 18 -34.03 -14.67 27.12
N ALA A 19 -34.60 -13.77 26.32
CA ALA A 19 -34.85 -14.03 24.91
C ALA A 19 -33.53 -14.07 24.13
N PRO A 20 -33.22 -15.15 23.41
CA PRO A 20 -31.96 -15.25 22.64
C PRO A 20 -31.88 -14.18 21.53
N GLY A 21 -33.02 -13.75 20.98
CA GLY A 21 -33.09 -12.71 19.95
C GLY A 21 -32.63 -11.32 20.42
N PHE A 22 -32.77 -11.00 21.72
CA PHE A 22 -32.29 -9.74 22.29
C PHE A 22 -30.77 -9.64 22.21
N TRP A 23 -30.07 -10.72 22.59
CA TRP A 23 -28.60 -10.74 22.53
C TRP A 23 -28.08 -10.70 21.10
N ILE A 24 -28.77 -11.35 20.16
CA ILE A 24 -28.42 -11.30 18.75
C ILE A 24 -28.55 -9.87 18.22
N SER A 25 -29.65 -9.17 18.47
CA SER A 25 -29.83 -7.79 17.99
C SER A 25 -28.88 -6.81 18.67
N LEU A 26 -28.66 -6.96 19.98
CA LEU A 26 -27.72 -6.15 20.75
C LEU A 26 -26.28 -6.33 20.25
N ALA A 27 -25.87 -7.56 19.93
CA ALA A 27 -24.55 -7.85 19.37
C ALA A 27 -24.43 -7.49 17.88
N SER A 28 -25.53 -7.43 17.13
CA SER A 28 -25.51 -7.16 15.69
C SER A 28 -24.97 -5.78 15.37
N VAL A 29 -25.37 -4.74 16.12
CA VAL A 29 -24.93 -3.36 15.87
C VAL A 29 -23.40 -3.20 15.96
N PRO A 30 -22.72 -3.56 17.08
CA PRO A 30 -21.27 -3.46 17.15
C PRO A 30 -20.57 -4.41 16.19
N LEU A 31 -21.15 -5.59 15.89
CA LEU A 31 -20.60 -6.51 14.90
C LEU A 31 -20.59 -5.88 13.50
N PHE A 32 -21.70 -5.31 13.03
CA PHE A 32 -21.77 -4.65 11.73
C PHE A 32 -20.92 -3.38 11.68
N MET A 33 -20.84 -2.63 12.79
CA MET A 33 -19.94 -1.49 12.90
C MET A 33 -18.48 -1.91 12.76
N LEU A 34 -18.07 -2.98 13.46
CA LEU A 34 -16.72 -3.54 13.35
C LEU A 34 -16.42 -4.03 11.94
N LEU A 35 -17.35 -4.75 11.31
CA LEU A 35 -17.22 -5.21 9.93
C LEU A 35 -17.09 -4.03 8.96
N GLY A 36 -17.93 -3.00 9.09
CA GLY A 36 -17.87 -1.79 8.27
C GLY A 36 -16.55 -1.02 8.44
N MET A 37 -16.06 -0.89 9.67
CA MET A 37 -14.76 -0.27 9.96
C MET A 37 -13.58 -1.09 9.44
N SER A 38 -13.72 -2.42 9.40
CA SER A 38 -12.67 -3.31 8.89
C SER A 38 -12.60 -3.38 7.36
N ALA A 39 -13.67 -3.01 6.64
CA ALA A 39 -13.73 -3.16 5.19
C ALA A 39 -12.65 -2.36 4.43
N PRO A 40 -12.35 -1.08 4.75
CA PRO A 40 -11.26 -0.35 4.10
C PRO A 40 -9.89 -0.98 4.36
N LEU A 41 -9.64 -1.44 5.59
CA LEU A 41 -8.37 -2.08 5.99
C LEU A 41 -8.10 -3.37 5.21
N LEU A 42 -9.16 -4.10 4.84
CA LEU A 42 -9.05 -5.29 3.99
C LEU A 42 -8.83 -4.92 2.52
N SER A 43 -9.45 -3.84 2.05
CA SER A 43 -9.34 -3.36 0.66
C SER A 43 -7.94 -2.80 0.35
N GLU A 44 -7.38 -2.00 1.26
CA GLU A 44 -6.04 -1.42 1.13
C GLU A 44 -4.95 -2.50 1.00
N ARG A 45 -5.20 -3.69 1.54
CA ARG A 45 -4.25 -4.81 1.46
C ARG A 45 -4.18 -5.47 0.09
N ALA A 46 -5.22 -5.34 -0.73
CA ALA A 46 -5.40 -6.09 -1.97
C ALA A 46 -5.07 -5.31 -3.26
N ALA A 47 -4.63 -4.04 -3.15
CA ALA A 47 -4.26 -3.28 -4.34
C ALA A 47 -3.03 -3.92 -5.03
N PRO A 48 -3.12 -4.32 -6.30
CA PRO A 48 -2.00 -4.90 -7.03
C PRO A 48 -0.91 -3.87 -7.25
N VAL A 49 0.33 -4.34 -7.39
CA VAL A 49 1.47 -3.52 -7.83
C VAL A 49 1.18 -3.01 -9.23
N ARG A 50 1.26 -1.69 -9.44
CA ARG A 50 0.89 -1.05 -10.71
C ARG A 50 2.14 -0.81 -11.55
N HIS A 51 2.24 -1.51 -12.67
CA HIS A 51 3.35 -1.35 -13.59
C HIS A 51 3.08 -0.18 -14.53
N PHE A 52 4.03 0.72 -14.69
CA PHE A 52 3.89 1.89 -15.55
C PHE A 52 5.10 2.07 -16.45
N VAL A 53 4.88 2.71 -17.59
CA VAL A 53 5.95 3.08 -18.53
C VAL A 53 6.01 4.60 -18.69
N ILE A 54 7.18 5.10 -19.06
CA ILE A 54 7.38 6.51 -19.41
C ILE A 54 7.79 6.56 -20.87
N LEU A 55 7.01 7.27 -21.68
CA LEU A 55 7.35 7.66 -23.05
C LEU A 55 7.94 9.06 -23.00
N ASP A 56 9.21 9.18 -23.37
CA ASP A 56 9.92 10.45 -23.43
C ASP A 56 10.81 10.43 -24.68
N SER A 57 10.94 11.58 -25.35
CA SER A 57 11.91 11.74 -26.44
C SER A 57 13.36 11.64 -25.95
N ASP A 58 13.59 11.88 -24.65
CA ASP A 58 14.85 11.64 -23.96
C ASP A 58 14.74 10.38 -23.06
N ALA A 59 15.23 9.25 -23.57
CA ALA A 59 15.22 7.98 -22.84
C ALA A 59 16.04 8.04 -21.53
N GLU A 60 17.10 8.85 -21.47
CA GLU A 60 17.88 9.01 -20.24
C GLU A 60 17.09 9.79 -19.19
N ARG A 61 16.29 10.79 -19.59
CA ARG A 61 15.44 11.53 -18.67
C ARG A 61 14.39 10.62 -18.03
N ALA A 62 13.77 9.75 -18.82
CA ALA A 62 12.83 8.73 -18.31
C ALA A 62 13.50 7.79 -17.30
N ALA A 63 14.70 7.29 -17.61
CA ALA A 63 15.46 6.43 -16.69
C ALA A 63 15.84 7.15 -15.39
N ARG A 64 16.34 8.40 -15.47
CA ARG A 64 16.66 9.21 -14.29
C ARG A 64 15.43 9.47 -13.42
N LEU A 65 14.25 9.70 -14.02
CA LEU A 65 13.02 9.89 -13.27
C LEU A 65 12.63 8.62 -12.51
N ALA A 66 12.74 7.46 -13.15
CA ALA A 66 12.49 6.16 -12.52
C ALA A 66 13.46 5.90 -11.35
N GLU A 67 14.76 6.17 -11.53
CA GLU A 67 15.76 6.08 -10.46
C GLU A 67 15.40 6.98 -9.27
N ARG A 68 14.99 8.22 -9.52
CA ARG A 68 14.58 9.15 -8.43
C ARG A 68 13.35 8.67 -7.67
N MET A 69 12.40 8.04 -8.36
CA MET A 69 11.23 7.44 -7.70
C MET A 69 11.64 6.26 -6.83
N GLU A 70 12.56 5.43 -7.31
CA GLU A 70 13.11 4.31 -6.58
C GLU A 70 13.88 4.75 -5.32
N GLU A 71 14.75 5.74 -5.46
CA GLU A 71 15.45 6.36 -4.33
C GLU A 71 14.49 6.98 -3.31
N ALA A 72 13.38 7.57 -3.77
CA ALA A 72 12.35 8.10 -2.88
C ALA A 72 11.67 6.99 -2.07
N TYR A 73 11.34 5.88 -2.72
CA TYR A 73 10.77 4.70 -2.08
C TYR A 73 11.70 4.14 -1.00
N TRP A 74 12.98 3.93 -1.32
CA TRP A 74 13.92 3.39 -0.34
C TRP A 74 14.24 4.35 0.81
N ARG A 75 14.23 5.67 0.56
CA ARG A 75 14.29 6.66 1.64
C ARG A 75 13.09 6.57 2.58
N GLU A 76 11.90 6.33 2.06
CA GLU A 76 10.71 6.14 2.87
C GLU A 76 10.80 4.83 3.67
N ALA A 77 11.21 3.72 3.04
CA ALA A 77 11.45 2.44 3.71
C ALA A 77 12.46 2.57 4.85
N ARG A 78 13.57 3.28 4.61
CA ARG A 78 14.56 3.60 5.62
C ARG A 78 13.96 4.38 6.78
N SER A 79 13.10 5.36 6.50
CA SER A 79 12.48 6.19 7.53
C SER A 79 11.51 5.40 8.41
N ALA A 80 10.72 4.50 7.80
CA ALA A 80 9.84 3.57 8.50
C ALA A 80 10.66 2.61 9.38
N LEU A 81 11.73 2.03 8.82
CA LEU A 81 12.66 1.17 9.57
C LEU A 81 13.26 1.92 10.75
N ALA A 82 13.76 3.14 10.54
CA ALA A 82 14.34 3.97 11.59
C ALA A 82 13.34 4.25 12.73
N ALA A 83 12.07 4.52 12.39
CA ALA A 83 11.03 4.76 13.39
C ALA A 83 10.81 3.52 14.28
N VAL A 84 10.71 2.35 13.67
CA VAL A 84 10.49 1.09 14.40
C VAL A 84 11.71 0.71 15.24
N VAL A 85 12.91 0.78 14.68
CA VAL A 85 14.12 0.33 15.37
C VAL A 85 14.49 1.25 16.53
N ARG A 86 14.29 2.56 16.41
CA ARG A 86 14.52 3.49 17.54
C ARG A 86 13.64 3.21 18.75
N ILE A 87 12.44 2.65 18.54
CA ILE A 87 11.53 2.24 19.62
C ILE A 87 11.88 0.83 20.12
N ALA A 88 12.19 -0.07 19.18
CA ALA A 88 12.40 -1.49 19.46
C ALA A 88 13.76 -1.77 20.11
N ALA A 89 14.83 -1.20 19.57
CA ALA A 89 16.23 -1.45 19.88
C ALA A 89 17.08 -0.17 19.64
N PRO A 90 16.92 0.88 20.47
CA PRO A 90 17.59 2.18 20.27
C PRO A 90 19.11 2.07 20.20
N ASP A 91 19.72 1.24 21.04
CA ASP A 91 21.18 1.06 21.11
C ASP A 91 21.77 0.34 19.88
N LYS A 92 20.91 -0.23 19.02
CA LYS A 92 21.27 -0.95 17.80
C LYS A 92 20.76 -0.28 16.54
N ALA A 93 20.16 0.91 16.66
CA ALA A 93 19.53 1.59 15.54
C ALA A 93 20.52 1.89 14.41
N ASP A 94 21.71 2.40 14.74
CA ASP A 94 22.70 2.74 13.72
C ASP A 94 23.26 1.49 13.03
N ASP A 95 23.51 0.41 13.76
CA ASP A 95 23.97 -0.87 13.20
C ASP A 95 22.94 -1.45 12.21
N VAL A 96 21.66 -1.41 12.58
CA VAL A 96 20.56 -1.93 11.72
C VAL A 96 20.36 -1.04 10.50
N LEU A 97 20.37 0.28 10.68
CA LEU A 97 20.22 1.21 9.57
C LEU A 97 21.41 1.12 8.61
N ALA A 98 22.63 0.87 9.12
CA ALA A 98 23.80 0.63 8.28
C ALA A 98 23.65 -0.63 7.42
N THR A 99 23.02 -1.70 7.91
CA THR A 99 22.71 -2.90 7.11
C THR A 99 21.81 -2.56 5.93
N PHE A 100 20.76 -1.76 6.14
CA PHE A 100 19.91 -1.31 5.05
C PHE A 100 20.62 -0.32 4.11
N ASP A 101 21.41 0.60 4.65
CA ASP A 101 22.13 1.62 3.86
C ASP A 101 23.21 1.01 2.96
N ALA A 102 23.74 -0.17 3.32
CA ALA A 102 24.69 -0.91 2.48
C ALA A 102 24.05 -1.53 1.23
N ASP A 103 22.75 -1.83 1.28
CA ASP A 103 21.97 -2.39 0.19
C ASP A 103 20.52 -1.87 0.28
N PRO A 104 20.21 -0.68 -0.28
CA PRO A 104 18.88 -0.09 -0.24
C PRO A 104 17.95 -0.81 -1.23
N SER A 105 17.64 -2.06 -0.92
CA SER A 105 16.80 -2.95 -1.68
C SER A 105 15.90 -3.76 -0.76
N GLN A 106 15.03 -4.60 -1.36
CA GLN A 106 14.18 -5.49 -0.57
C GLN A 106 15.03 -6.48 0.25
N ALA A 107 16.12 -6.98 -0.32
CA ALA A 107 17.01 -7.92 0.37
C ALA A 107 17.70 -7.27 1.57
N GLY A 108 18.19 -6.04 1.43
CA GLY A 108 18.77 -5.29 2.55
C GLY A 108 17.73 -4.90 3.61
N LEU A 109 16.49 -4.60 3.21
CA LEU A 109 15.39 -4.36 4.15
C LEU A 109 15.07 -5.62 4.96
N ASP A 110 14.95 -6.78 4.30
CA ASP A 110 14.68 -8.06 4.95
C ASP A 110 15.83 -8.43 5.91
N ALA A 111 17.08 -8.21 5.50
CA ALA A 111 18.26 -8.43 6.34
C ALA A 111 18.25 -7.51 7.58
N ALA A 112 17.93 -6.23 7.42
CA ALA A 112 17.84 -5.29 8.52
C ALA A 112 16.71 -5.67 9.50
N ILE A 113 15.54 -6.08 9.00
CA ILE A 113 14.42 -6.57 9.84
C ILE A 113 14.85 -7.83 10.60
N GLN A 114 15.51 -8.78 9.94
CA GLN A 114 16.00 -10.00 10.57
C GLN A 114 16.99 -9.68 11.70
N GLN A 115 17.88 -8.70 11.49
CA GLN A 115 18.80 -8.25 12.51
C GLN A 115 18.08 -7.66 13.73
N VAL A 116 16.99 -6.90 13.52
CA VAL A 116 16.17 -6.39 14.63
C VAL A 116 15.48 -7.51 15.39
N GLU A 117 14.99 -8.52 14.68
CA GLU A 117 14.32 -9.68 15.27
C GLU A 117 15.25 -10.47 16.23
N LEU A 118 16.57 -10.48 15.96
CA LEU A 118 17.58 -11.05 16.87
C LEU A 118 17.66 -10.29 18.20
N PHE A 119 17.44 -8.97 18.19
CA PHE A 119 17.46 -8.14 19.39
C PHE A 119 16.11 -8.10 20.10
N ARG A 120 15.02 -8.11 19.33
CA ARG A 120 13.64 -8.03 19.82
C ARG A 120 12.70 -8.84 18.96
N SER A 121 12.28 -9.98 19.49
CA SER A 121 11.30 -10.85 18.84
C SER A 121 9.95 -10.14 18.64
N GLY A 122 9.31 -10.39 17.51
CA GLY A 122 7.97 -9.92 17.16
C GLY A 122 7.94 -8.60 16.38
N ILE A 123 9.10 -7.99 16.11
CA ILE A 123 9.15 -6.74 15.33
C ILE A 123 8.77 -6.98 13.88
N ALA A 124 9.19 -8.09 13.29
CA ALA A 124 8.83 -8.43 11.91
C ALA A 124 7.29 -8.50 11.69
N ARG A 125 6.51 -8.83 12.73
CA ARG A 125 5.03 -8.86 12.63
C ARG A 125 4.37 -7.48 12.76
N GLY A 126 5.06 -6.53 13.38
CA GLY A 126 4.57 -5.16 13.58
C GLY A 126 5.15 -4.16 12.60
N PHE A 127 6.16 -4.54 11.82
CA PHE A 127 6.76 -3.70 10.81
C PHE A 127 5.87 -3.68 9.56
N ASP A 128 5.27 -2.53 9.28
CA ASP A 128 4.56 -2.28 8.02
C ASP A 128 5.50 -1.54 7.08
N ALA A 129 6.19 -2.29 6.22
CA ALA A 129 7.04 -1.71 5.21
C ALA A 129 6.19 -0.86 4.24
N PRO A 130 6.69 0.30 3.77
CA PRO A 130 5.98 1.03 2.73
C PRO A 130 5.80 0.12 1.51
N ARG A 131 4.56 0.06 1.04
CA ARG A 131 4.21 -0.80 -0.10
C ARG A 131 4.72 -0.19 -1.39
N ARG A 132 5.36 -0.99 -2.23
CA ARG A 132 5.75 -0.59 -3.59
C ARG A 132 4.51 -0.58 -4.48
N GLN A 133 3.83 0.56 -4.55
CA GLN A 133 2.58 0.70 -5.30
C GLN A 133 2.80 0.80 -6.80
N PHE A 134 3.98 1.25 -7.23
CA PHE A 134 4.30 1.51 -8.63
C PHE A 134 5.66 0.92 -8.98
N VAL A 135 5.75 0.32 -10.17
CA VAL A 135 6.99 -0.21 -10.73
C VAL A 135 7.16 0.33 -12.13
N TYR A 136 8.28 1.01 -12.37
CA TYR A 136 8.66 1.45 -13.71
C TYR A 136 9.11 0.25 -14.54
N GLU A 137 8.65 0.20 -15.79
CA GLU A 137 9.17 -0.73 -16.79
C GLU A 137 9.62 0.01 -18.06
N PRO A 138 10.63 -0.54 -18.78
CA PRO A 138 10.97 -0.06 -20.11
C PRO A 138 9.77 -0.14 -21.03
N ALA A 139 9.53 0.94 -21.80
CA ALA A 139 8.42 0.97 -22.73
C ALA A 139 8.63 -0.06 -23.86
N PRO A 140 7.69 -0.99 -24.09
CA PRO A 140 7.79 -1.99 -25.16
C PRO A 140 7.55 -1.38 -26.56
N ALA A 141 7.02 -0.16 -26.63
CA ALA A 141 6.81 0.62 -27.83
C ALA A 141 7.17 2.09 -27.56
N ASP A 142 7.45 2.85 -28.62
CA ASP A 142 7.86 4.26 -28.59
C ASP A 142 6.70 5.25 -28.75
N SER A 143 5.47 4.75 -28.91
CA SER A 143 4.28 5.54 -29.21
C SER A 143 3.07 5.05 -28.43
N ILE A 144 2.12 5.96 -28.19
CA ILE A 144 0.89 5.62 -27.46
C ILE A 144 0.03 4.59 -28.19
N ASP A 145 -0.02 4.65 -29.52
CA ASP A 145 -0.74 3.67 -30.33
C ASP A 145 -0.11 2.27 -30.23
N GLY A 146 1.23 2.20 -30.14
CA GLY A 146 1.96 0.96 -29.90
C GLY A 146 1.76 0.41 -28.49
N LEU A 147 1.54 1.28 -27.50
CA LEU A 147 1.25 0.87 -26.11
C LEU A 147 -0.22 0.49 -25.87
N ARG A 148 -1.15 0.85 -26.77
CA ARG A 148 -2.59 0.61 -26.60
C ARG A 148 -2.93 -0.85 -26.26
N PRO A 149 -2.39 -1.88 -26.96
CA PRO A 149 -2.68 -3.29 -26.65
C PRO A 149 -2.26 -3.70 -25.23
N PHE A 150 -1.23 -3.05 -24.67
CA PHE A 150 -0.79 -3.31 -23.30
C PHE A 150 -1.69 -2.62 -22.28
N LEU A 151 -2.10 -1.38 -22.56
CA LEU A 151 -3.01 -0.60 -21.71
C LEU A 151 -4.43 -1.18 -21.65
N THR A 152 -4.88 -1.89 -22.70
CA THR A 152 -6.18 -2.58 -22.74
C THR A 152 -6.12 -4.00 -22.17
N GLY A 153 -4.93 -4.49 -21.81
CA GLY A 153 -4.72 -5.85 -21.31
C GLY A 153 -4.73 -6.95 -22.38
N ASP A 154 -4.78 -6.59 -23.67
CA ASP A 154 -4.67 -7.54 -24.79
C ASP A 154 -3.25 -8.16 -24.88
N GLN A 155 -2.24 -7.41 -24.44
CA GLN A 155 -0.85 -7.85 -24.32
C GLN A 155 -0.29 -7.60 -22.93
N LYS A 156 0.57 -8.50 -22.47
CA LYS A 156 1.36 -8.33 -21.24
C LYS A 156 2.67 -7.64 -21.56
N LEU A 157 3.22 -6.91 -20.59
CA LEU A 157 4.58 -6.40 -20.66
C LEU A 157 5.59 -7.56 -20.80
N PRO A 158 6.83 -7.30 -21.25
CA PRO A 158 7.89 -8.32 -21.31
C PRO A 158 8.15 -9.03 -19.98
N SER A 159 7.89 -8.35 -18.85
CA SER A 159 7.94 -8.92 -17.49
C SER A 159 6.82 -9.93 -17.19
N GLY A 160 5.79 -10.01 -18.05
CA GLY A 160 4.54 -10.73 -17.82
C GLY A 160 3.47 -9.93 -17.07
N ALA A 161 3.77 -8.71 -16.63
CA ALA A 161 2.85 -7.87 -15.88
C ALA A 161 1.81 -7.15 -16.77
N ASP A 162 0.70 -6.72 -16.14
CA ASP A 162 -0.29 -5.84 -16.75
C ASP A 162 0.19 -4.39 -16.72
N LEU A 163 0.09 -3.71 -17.86
CA LEU A 163 0.40 -2.28 -17.92
C LEU A 163 -0.76 -1.48 -17.34
N PHE A 164 -0.53 -0.85 -16.19
CA PHE A 164 -1.53 0.00 -15.54
C PHE A 164 -1.65 1.36 -16.21
N ALA A 165 -0.51 1.99 -16.54
CA ALA A 165 -0.49 3.34 -17.10
C ALA A 165 0.76 3.63 -17.93
N ALA A 166 0.63 4.60 -18.83
CA ALA A 166 1.74 5.22 -19.56
C ALA A 166 1.76 6.73 -19.31
N PHE A 167 2.93 7.26 -18.99
CA PHE A 167 3.17 8.70 -18.87
C PHE A 167 3.89 9.18 -20.13
N VAL A 168 3.28 10.08 -20.89
CA VAL A 168 3.91 10.66 -22.09
C VAL A 168 4.43 12.03 -21.73
N ILE A 169 5.75 12.18 -21.70
CA ILE A 169 6.44 13.43 -21.44
C ILE A 169 6.82 14.04 -22.79
N ARG A 170 6.33 15.25 -23.05
CA ARG A 170 6.68 16.02 -24.26
C ARG A 170 7.33 17.34 -23.85
N THR A 171 8.28 17.78 -24.66
CA THR A 171 8.83 19.14 -24.55
C THR A 171 8.22 19.97 -25.67
N ASN A 172 7.44 20.99 -25.30
CA ASN A 172 6.80 21.89 -26.26
C ASN A 172 7.85 22.81 -26.89
N ALA A 173 7.48 23.47 -28.01
CA ALA A 173 8.37 24.39 -28.73
C ALA A 173 8.91 25.54 -27.85
N ASP A 174 8.14 25.94 -26.83
CA ASP A 174 8.51 26.98 -25.86
C ASP A 174 9.44 26.47 -24.73
N GLY A 175 9.84 25.19 -24.77
CA GLY A 175 10.67 24.54 -23.75
C GLY A 175 9.90 24.05 -22.53
N GLU A 176 8.58 24.26 -22.47
CA GLU A 176 7.73 23.78 -21.39
C GLU A 176 7.53 22.26 -21.47
N LEU A 177 7.60 21.59 -20.32
CA LEU A 177 7.32 20.16 -20.21
C LEU A 177 5.83 19.94 -20.01
N SER A 178 5.23 19.12 -20.87
CA SER A 178 3.87 18.60 -20.67
C SER A 178 3.95 17.10 -20.38
N ALA A 179 3.09 16.64 -19.48
CA ALA A 179 2.95 15.23 -19.12
C ALA A 179 1.50 14.80 -19.33
N GLU A 180 1.27 13.83 -20.19
CA GLU A 180 -0.03 13.21 -20.42
C GLU A 180 -0.10 11.86 -19.70
N TYR A 181 -1.21 11.59 -19.02
CA TYR A 181 -1.47 10.33 -18.35
C TYR A 181 -2.45 9.48 -19.17
N TRP A 182 -2.02 8.27 -19.51
CA TRP A 182 -2.82 7.28 -20.24
C TRP A 182 -2.99 6.04 -19.37
N SER A 183 -4.22 5.53 -19.28
CA SER A 183 -4.57 4.31 -18.54
C SER A 183 -5.70 3.58 -19.25
N GLU A 184 -5.99 2.34 -18.86
CA GLU A 184 -7.08 1.51 -19.41
C GLU A 184 -8.38 2.31 -19.61
N ASN A 185 -8.81 3.05 -18.58
CA ASN A 185 -10.05 3.86 -18.61
C ASN A 185 -10.07 5.00 -19.64
N ILE A 186 -8.91 5.44 -20.12
CA ILE A 186 -8.78 6.53 -21.10
C ILE A 186 -8.49 5.95 -22.49
N ALA A 187 -7.76 4.84 -22.56
CA ALA A 187 -7.37 4.18 -23.81
C ALA A 187 -8.54 3.47 -24.53
N SER A 188 -9.65 3.21 -23.84
CA SER A 188 -10.85 2.55 -24.39
C SER A 188 -11.90 3.50 -24.98
N ARG A 189 -11.63 4.81 -25.06
CA ARG A 189 -12.49 5.81 -25.73
C ARG A 189 -12.03 6.06 -27.16
#